data_AF-A0A314YYC3-F1
#
_entry.id   AF-A0A314YYC3-F1
#
_cell.length_a   1.000
_cell.length_b   1.000
_cell.length_c   1.000
_cell.angle_alpha   90.00
_cell.angle_beta   90.00
_cell.angle_gamma   90.00
#
_symmetry.space_group_name_H-M   'P 1'
#
loop_
_entity.id
_entity.type
_entity.pdbx_description
1 polymer ?
#
loop_
_entity_poly.entity_id
_entity_poly.type
_entity_poly.pdbx_seq_one_letter_code
_entity_poly.pdbx_strand_id
1 'polypeptide(L)'
;MEIFTMLFVFTSLLFSILSISSTKDIITPSVSIRDGETLVSSGGSFKLGFFSPGNSINRYLGIWYNEISPQTVVWVANRENPLTHLSAGALNITDQGALVLLSDTIEIALFGHPTLQ
;
A
#
# COMPACT_ATOMS: atom_id res chain seq x y z
N MET A 1 12.15 11.95 -42.15
CA MET A 1 12.25 10.93 -41.08
C MET A 1 12.43 11.59 -39.71
N GLU A 2 13.27 12.62 -39.57
CA GLU A 2 13.55 13.26 -38.28
C GLU A 2 12.35 13.95 -37.60
N ILE A 3 11.47 14.62 -38.35
CA ILE A 3 10.26 15.27 -37.79
C ILE A 3 9.32 14.24 -37.15
N PHE A 4 9.20 13.05 -37.76
CA PHE A 4 8.38 11.96 -37.23
C PHE A 4 8.96 11.40 -35.94
N THR A 5 10.29 11.24 -35.88
CA THR A 5 11.01 10.79 -34.68
C THR A 5 10.88 11.81 -33.54
N MET A 6 11.02 13.11 -33.83
CA MET A 6 10.88 14.18 -32.84
C MET A 6 9.47 14.26 -32.27
N LEU A 7 8.44 14.13 -33.11
CA LEU A 7 7.05 14.11 -32.67
C LEU A 7 6.78 12.90 -31.77
N PHE A 8 7.28 11.71 -32.14
CA PHE A 8 7.14 10.50 -31.34
C PHE A 8 7.79 10.64 -29.94
N VAL A 9 9.01 11.18 -29.87
CA VAL A 9 9.72 11.44 -28.61
C VAL A 9 8.99 12.48 -27.76
N PHE A 10 8.48 13.55 -28.38
CA PHE A 10 7.73 14.59 -27.67
C PHE A 10 6.42 14.05 -27.09
N THR A 11 5.70 13.21 -27.84
CA THR A 11 4.48 12.56 -27.35
C THR A 11 4.76 11.57 -26.23
N SER A 12 5.84 10.79 -26.30
CA SER A 12 6.19 9.83 -25.24
C SER A 12 6.61 10.53 -23.95
N LEU A 13 7.31 11.67 -24.05
CA LEU A 13 7.60 12.55 -22.93
C LEU A 13 6.30 13.11 -22.32
N LEU A 14 5.40 13.66 -23.12
CA LEU A 14 4.09 14.16 -22.66
C LEU A 14 3.28 13.08 -21.92
N PHE A 15 3.20 11.86 -22.46
CA PHE A 15 2.51 10.74 -21.81
C PHE A 15 3.18 10.32 -20.49
N SER A 16 4.52 10.41 -20.39
CA SER A 16 5.24 10.12 -19.16
C SER A 16 4.94 11.13 -18.05
N ILE A 17 4.76 12.41 -18.41
CA ILE A 17 4.44 13.49 -17.45
C ILE A 17 2.97 13.43 -17.01
N LEU A 18 2.07 12.94 -17.87
CA LEU A 18 0.63 12.82 -17.61
C LEU A 18 0.24 11.58 -16.77
N SER A 19 1.16 10.99 -16.01
CA SER A 19 0.80 9.95 -15.05
C SER A 19 -0.03 10.54 -13.91
N ILE A 20 -1.36 10.56 -14.09
CA ILE A 20 -2.32 10.94 -13.07
C ILE A 20 -2.32 9.84 -12.01
N SER A 21 -1.44 9.97 -11.01
CA SER A 21 -1.48 9.11 -9.82
C SER A 21 -2.54 9.65 -8.86
N SER A 22 -3.71 9.01 -8.84
CA SER A 22 -4.71 9.25 -7.80
C SER A 22 -4.27 8.50 -6.55
N THR A 23 -3.64 9.21 -5.62
CA THR A 23 -3.30 8.66 -4.30
C THR A 23 -4.57 8.60 -3.47
N LYS A 24 -5.03 7.38 -3.15
CA LYS A 24 -6.14 7.18 -2.23
C LYS A 24 -5.69 7.50 -0.81
N ASP A 25 -6.51 8.21 -0.06
CA ASP A 25 -6.33 8.52 1.36
C ASP A 25 -7.37 7.83 2.25
N ILE A 26 -8.36 7.16 1.64
CA ILE A 26 -9.49 6.49 2.29
C ILE A 26 -9.54 5.02 1.85
N ILE A 27 -9.86 4.14 2.81
CA ILE A 27 -10.23 2.75 2.58
C ILE A 27 -11.70 2.55 2.95
N THR A 28 -12.43 1.80 2.13
CA THR A 28 -13.84 1.45 2.31
C THR A 28 -13.98 -0.07 2.27
N PRO A 29 -15.08 -0.67 2.77
CA PRO A 29 -15.26 -2.13 2.74
C PRO A 29 -15.15 -2.78 1.34
N SER A 30 -15.46 -2.00 0.30
CA SER A 30 -15.35 -2.42 -1.11
C SER A 30 -13.93 -2.37 -1.70
N VAL A 31 -12.94 -1.85 -0.95
CA VAL A 31 -11.58 -1.62 -1.45
C VAL A 31 -10.57 -2.23 -0.49
N SER A 32 -9.77 -3.16 -0.99
CA SER A 32 -8.59 -3.67 -0.29
C SER A 32 -7.34 -2.90 -0.71
N ILE A 33 -6.36 -2.78 0.19
CA ILE A 33 -4.99 -2.33 -0.13
C ILE A 33 -4.08 -3.54 -0.14
N ARG A 34 -3.59 -3.92 -1.32
CA ARG A 34 -2.69 -5.06 -1.49
C ARG A 34 -1.25 -4.66 -1.23
N ASP A 35 -0.40 -5.67 -1.02
CA ASP A 35 1.03 -5.45 -0.97
C ASP A 35 1.55 -4.78 -2.26
N GLY A 36 2.34 -3.72 -2.10
CA GLY A 36 2.79 -2.83 -3.17
C GLY A 36 1.91 -1.60 -3.38
N GLU A 37 0.67 -1.61 -2.89
CA GLU A 37 -0.21 -0.45 -2.87
C GLU A 37 -0.03 0.36 -1.58
N THR A 38 -0.36 1.65 -1.64
CA THR A 38 -0.26 2.55 -0.49
C THR A 38 -1.45 3.51 -0.43
N LEU A 39 -1.76 3.95 0.79
CA LEU A 39 -2.57 5.14 1.02
C LEU A 39 -1.65 6.29 1.41
N VAL A 40 -1.90 7.48 0.87
CA VAL A 40 -1.21 8.70 1.28
C VAL A 40 -2.21 9.53 2.05
N SER A 41 -1.85 10.00 3.24
CA SER A 41 -2.71 10.93 3.99
C SER A 41 -3.07 12.15 3.14
N SER A 42 -4.25 12.75 3.33
CA SER A 42 -4.70 13.93 2.58
C SER A 42 -3.68 15.10 2.56
N GLY A 43 -2.93 15.28 3.66
CA GLY A 43 -1.86 16.29 3.76
C GLY A 43 -0.50 15.88 3.16
N GLY A 44 -0.41 14.70 2.53
CA GLY A 44 0.81 14.19 1.90
C GLY A 44 1.92 13.76 2.86
N SER A 45 1.79 13.97 4.17
CA SER A 45 2.89 13.76 5.12
C SER A 45 3.15 12.30 5.46
N PHE A 46 2.11 11.45 5.46
CA PHE A 46 2.20 10.05 5.85
C PHE A 46 1.77 9.11 4.73
N LYS A 47 2.41 7.94 4.70
CA LYS A 47 2.04 6.80 3.86
C LYS A 47 1.69 5.60 4.75
N LEU A 48 0.62 4.90 4.39
CA LEU A 48 0.27 3.60 4.93
C LEU A 48 0.48 2.53 3.84
N GLY A 49 1.05 1.40 4.21
CA GLY A 49 1.20 0.26 3.33
C GLY A 49 2.09 -0.84 3.90
N PHE A 50 2.52 -1.74 3.03
CA PHE A 50 3.34 -2.89 3.41
C PHE A 50 4.83 -2.63 3.23
N PHE A 51 5.65 -3.12 4.17
CA PHE A 51 7.10 -3.00 4.12
C PHE A 51 7.81 -4.19 4.78
N SER A 52 9.10 -4.33 4.49
CA SER A 52 10.00 -5.32 5.11
C SER A 52 11.21 -4.59 5.69
N PRO A 53 11.52 -4.76 6.99
CA PRO A 53 12.67 -4.09 7.60
C PRO A 53 13.98 -4.76 7.19
N GLY A 54 14.90 -3.97 6.63
CA GLY A 54 16.22 -4.45 6.19
C GLY A 54 16.10 -5.62 5.19
N ASN A 55 16.81 -6.71 5.47
CA ASN A 55 16.79 -7.93 4.65
C ASN A 55 15.84 -9.01 5.21
N SER A 56 14.88 -8.62 6.06
CA SER A 56 13.94 -9.57 6.64
C SER A 56 12.95 -10.08 5.60
N ILE A 57 12.61 -11.37 5.67
CA ILE A 57 11.52 -11.98 4.91
C ILE A 57 10.14 -11.67 5.52
N ASN A 58 10.10 -11.04 6.68
CA ASN A 58 8.87 -10.65 7.34
C ASN A 58 8.26 -9.43 6.66
N ARG A 59 6.93 -9.41 6.60
CA ARG A 59 6.15 -8.35 5.99
C ARG A 59 5.20 -7.75 7.01
N TYR A 60 5.20 -6.43 7.08
CA TYR A 60 4.43 -5.67 8.05
C TYR A 60 3.59 -4.62 7.35
N LEU A 61 2.41 -4.37 7.90
CA LEU A 61 1.61 -3.18 7.61
C LEU A 61 2.04 -2.08 8.57
N GLY A 62 2.33 -0.89 8.05
CA GLY A 62 2.76 0.24 8.87
C GLY A 62 2.46 1.59 8.27
N ILE A 63 2.77 2.62 9.05
CA ILE A 63 2.71 4.02 8.66
C ILE A 63 4.11 4.62 8.74
N TRP A 64 4.51 5.37 7.74
CA TRP A 64 5.80 6.07 7.67
C TRP A 64 5.63 7.47 7.07
N TYR A 65 6.67 8.30 7.21
CA TYR A 65 6.72 9.60 6.53
C TYR A 65 6.88 9.44 5.02
N ASN A 66 6.00 10.07 4.24
CA ASN A 66 5.92 9.88 2.79
C ASN A 66 7.20 10.32 2.05
N GLU A 67 7.74 11.48 2.41
CA GLU A 67 8.83 12.16 1.68
C GLU A 67 10.17 12.12 2.42
N ILE A 68 10.32 11.26 3.44
CA ILE A 68 11.57 11.12 4.20
C ILE A 68 12.29 9.83 3.78
N SER A 69 13.55 9.98 3.37
CA SER A 69 14.46 8.88 3.09
C SER A 69 15.70 8.97 4.01
N PRO A 70 16.14 7.87 4.65
CA PRO A 70 15.56 6.53 4.59
C PRO A 70 14.18 6.43 5.26
N GLN A 71 13.39 5.43 4.85
CA GLN A 71 12.03 5.22 5.34
C GLN A 71 12.00 5.21 6.87
N THR A 72 11.26 6.14 7.46
CA THR A 72 11.09 6.25 8.92
C THR A 72 9.69 5.83 9.31
N VAL A 73 9.57 4.62 9.85
CA VAL A 73 8.31 4.01 10.27
C VAL A 73 7.89 4.54 11.64
N VAL A 74 6.68 5.06 11.76
CA VAL A 74 6.12 5.64 12.99
C VAL A 74 5.10 4.72 13.68
N TRP A 75 4.52 3.77 12.96
CA TRP A 75 3.57 2.81 13.51
C TRP A 75 3.59 1.49 12.72
N VAL A 76 3.35 0.37 13.41
CA VAL A 76 3.34 -0.99 12.83
C VAL A 76 2.13 -1.75 13.38
N ALA A 77 1.25 -2.23 12.50
CA ALA A 77 -0.01 -2.86 12.88
C ALA A 77 0.21 -4.27 13.45
N ASN A 78 0.91 -5.10 12.69
CA ASN A 78 1.13 -6.52 12.99
C ASN A 78 2.55 -6.76 13.53
N ARG A 79 2.98 -5.92 14.49
CA ARG A 79 4.34 -5.97 15.07
C ARG A 79 4.69 -7.34 15.65
N GLU A 80 3.74 -7.95 16.37
CA GLU A 80 3.94 -9.25 17.03
C GLU A 80 3.69 -10.46 16.11
N ASN A 81 2.91 -10.27 15.04
CA ASN A 81 2.49 -11.33 14.12
C ASN A 81 2.81 -10.94 12.66
N PRO A 82 4.10 -10.93 12.26
CA PRO A 82 4.48 -10.62 10.89
C PRO A 82 3.85 -11.59 9.89
N LEU A 83 3.52 -11.08 8.70
CA LEU A 83 3.30 -11.94 7.54
C LEU A 83 4.67 -12.39 6.99
N THR A 84 4.70 -13.43 6.16
CA THR A 84 5.91 -13.83 5.43
C THR A 84 5.80 -13.37 3.98
N HIS A 85 6.93 -13.01 3.33
CA HIS A 85 6.96 -12.54 1.93
C HIS A 85 6.33 -13.53 0.93
N LEU A 86 6.20 -14.81 1.29
CA LEU A 86 5.54 -15.81 0.46
C LEU A 86 4.03 -15.61 0.36
N SER A 87 3.44 -14.79 1.23
CA SER A 87 2.00 -14.56 1.27
C SER A 87 1.67 -13.16 0.74
N ALA A 88 0.78 -13.09 -0.26
CA ALA A 88 0.26 -11.81 -0.71
C ALA A 88 -0.58 -11.18 0.42
N GLY A 89 -0.09 -10.09 1.00
CA GLY A 89 -0.80 -9.36 2.05
C GLY A 89 -1.89 -8.44 1.47
N ALA A 90 -3.04 -8.35 2.14
CA ALA A 90 -4.06 -7.34 1.85
C ALA A 90 -4.66 -6.79 3.14
N LEU A 91 -4.73 -5.46 3.25
CA LEU A 91 -5.52 -4.77 4.26
C LEU A 91 -6.95 -4.62 3.74
N ASN A 92 -7.94 -5.02 4.52
CA ASN A 92 -9.35 -4.94 4.15
C ASN A 92 -10.22 -4.44 5.31
N ILE A 93 -11.37 -3.86 4.97
CA ILE A 93 -12.47 -3.64 5.91
C ILE A 93 -13.58 -4.63 5.57
N THR A 94 -13.97 -5.47 6.52
CA THR A 94 -15.11 -6.38 6.34
C THR A 94 -16.42 -5.59 6.22
N ASP A 95 -17.49 -6.20 5.70
CA ASP A 95 -18.82 -5.56 5.64
C ASP A 95 -19.34 -5.15 7.03
N GLN A 96 -18.85 -5.78 8.09
CA GLN A 96 -19.18 -5.51 9.49
C GLN A 96 -18.31 -4.40 10.11
N GLY A 97 -17.39 -3.80 9.33
CA GLY A 97 -16.52 -2.71 9.78
C GLY A 97 -15.27 -3.14 10.55
N ALA A 98 -14.96 -4.44 10.64
CA ALA A 98 -13.68 -4.91 11.19
C ALA A 98 -12.53 -4.63 10.22
N LEU A 99 -11.38 -4.19 10.76
CA LEU A 99 -10.15 -3.98 10.00
C LEU A 99 -9.28 -5.22 10.10
N VAL A 100 -9.04 -5.87 8.97
CA VAL A 100 -8.38 -7.18 8.92
C VAL A 100 -7.18 -7.15 7.97
N LEU A 101 -6.16 -7.91 8.33
CA LEU A 101 -5.03 -8.23 7.48
C LEU A 101 -5.21 -9.65 6.96
N LEU A 102 -5.31 -9.77 5.64
CA LEU A 102 -5.49 -11.02 4.93
C LEU A 102 -4.17 -11.46 4.30
N SER A 103 -3.94 -12.76 4.30
CA SER A 103 -2.91 -13.45 3.55
C SER A 103 -3.52 -14.72 2.96
N ASP A 104 -2.79 -15.42 2.08
CA ASP A 104 -3.28 -16.66 1.45
C ASP A 104 -3.72 -17.75 2.45
N THR A 105 -3.24 -17.68 3.69
CA THR A 105 -3.49 -18.70 4.73
C THR A 105 -3.92 -18.13 6.08
N ILE A 106 -3.88 -16.81 6.27
CA ILE A 106 -4.07 -16.17 7.58
C ILE A 106 -5.00 -14.96 7.45
N GLU A 107 -5.95 -14.86 8.37
CA GLU A 107 -6.69 -13.63 8.64
C GLU A 107 -6.34 -13.15 10.05
N ILE A 108 -5.86 -11.91 10.16
CA ILE A 108 -5.54 -11.26 11.44
C ILE A 108 -6.46 -10.08 11.61
N ALA A 109 -7.33 -10.10 12.63
CA ALA A 109 -8.03 -8.89 13.02
C ALA A 109 -7.08 -7.91 13.70
N LEU A 110 -6.98 -6.72 13.12
CA LEU A 110 -6.26 -5.59 13.69
C LEU A 110 -7.18 -4.80 14.64
N PHE A 111 -8.46 -4.70 14.29
CA PHE A 111 -9.47 -4.03 15.09
C PHE A 111 -10.88 -4.55 14.78
N GLY A 112 -11.75 -4.57 15.79
CA GLY A 112 -13.11 -5.12 15.69
C GLY A 112 -13.13 -6.63 15.91
N HIS A 113 -14.34 -7.20 15.97
CA HIS A 113 -14.52 -8.65 16.12
C HIS A 113 -14.85 -9.25 14.75
N PRO A 114 -13.93 -10.01 14.11
CA PRO A 114 -14.28 -10.79 12.93
C PRO A 114 -15.17 -11.94 13.41
N THR A 115 -16.45 -11.91 13.12
CA THR A 115 -17.29 -13.11 13.27
C THR A 115 -17.10 -13.96 12.03
N LEU A 116 -16.47 -15.13 12.21
CA LEU A 116 -16.41 -16.19 11.20
C LEU A 116 -17.85 -16.53 10.75
N GLN A 117 -18.09 -16.59 9.44
CA GLN A 117 -19.20 -17.36 8.88
C GLN A 117 -18.84 -18.83 8.80
#